data_AF-A0A8J8D701-F1
#
_entry.id   AF-A0A8J8D701-F1
#
_cell.length_a   1.000
_cell.length_b   1.000
_cell.length_c   1.000
_cell.angle_alpha   90.00
_cell.angle_beta   90.00
_cell.angle_gamma   90.00
#
_symmetry.space_group_name_H-M   'P 1'
#
loop_
_entity.id
_entity.type
_entity.pdbx_description
1 polymer ?
#
loop_
_entity_poly.entity_id
_entity_poly.type
_entity_poly.pdbx_seq_one_letter_code
_entity_poly.pdbx_strand_id
1 'polypeptide(L)'
;DEINMTLLAIRTSSYVNGVSKLHAEVSKRMWQNLWPGVPLDEIPIEGITNGVHTMTWVHSEMRKLFDRYLGKAWREHTNIEGLWYAIERIPDEELWEAHLKAKREFIELLKRKIKARNERLGIDDPLPEIDENALIIGF
;
A
#
# COMPACT_ATOMS: atom_id res chain seq x y z
N ASP A 1 18.69 -18.75 -29.63
CA ASP A 1 18.19 -19.24 -28.32
C ASP A 1 18.06 -18.08 -27.36
N GLU A 2 16.87 -17.92 -26.77
CA GLU A 2 16.58 -16.85 -25.82
C GLU A 2 16.58 -17.45 -24.40
N ILE A 3 17.27 -16.80 -23.47
CA ILE A 3 17.36 -17.27 -22.08
C ILE A 3 16.11 -16.82 -21.33
N ASN A 4 15.40 -17.77 -20.71
CA ASN A 4 14.31 -17.44 -19.80
C ASN A 4 14.88 -17.09 -18.41
N MET A 5 14.93 -15.79 -18.10
CA MET A 5 15.50 -15.29 -16.85
C MET A 5 14.73 -15.76 -15.61
N THR A 6 13.41 -15.94 -15.69
CA THR A 6 12.61 -16.46 -14.58
C THR A 6 12.95 -17.91 -14.28
N LEU A 7 13.10 -18.73 -15.33
CA LEU A 7 13.49 -20.12 -15.19
C LEU A 7 14.90 -20.26 -14.61
N LEU A 8 15.83 -19.41 -15.05
CA LEU A 8 17.17 -19.33 -14.49
C LEU A 8 17.09 -19.02 -12.99
N ALA A 9 16.37 -17.96 -12.60
CA ALA A 9 16.23 -17.54 -11.21
C ALA A 9 15.59 -18.62 -10.33
N ILE A 10 14.55 -19.30 -10.81
CA ILE A 10 13.91 -20.40 -10.07
C ILE A 10 14.89 -21.55 -9.84
N ARG A 11 15.68 -21.92 -10.84
CA ARG A 11 16.63 -23.05 -10.73
C ARG A 11 17.87 -22.74 -9.91
N THR A 12 18.24 -21.47 -9.76
CA THR A 12 19.46 -21.05 -9.04
C THR A 12 19.18 -20.43 -7.67
N SER A 13 17.92 -20.32 -7.25
CA SER A 13 17.54 -19.77 -5.94
C SER A 13 17.15 -20.89 -4.97
N SER A 14 17.53 -20.75 -3.71
CA SER A 14 17.07 -21.66 -2.64
C SER A 14 15.61 -21.40 -2.21
N TYR A 15 15.11 -20.19 -2.47
CA TYR A 15 13.76 -19.76 -2.11
C TYR A 15 13.15 -18.97 -3.26
N VAL A 16 11.86 -19.22 -3.50
CA VAL A 16 11.05 -18.49 -4.48
C VAL A 16 9.76 -18.08 -3.78
N ASN A 17 9.36 -16.82 -3.91
CA ASN A 17 8.14 -16.34 -3.28
C ASN A 17 7.24 -15.59 -4.27
N GLY A 18 5.94 -15.75 -4.05
CA GLY A 18 4.94 -14.79 -4.49
C GLY A 18 4.79 -13.65 -3.50
N VAL A 19 4.17 -12.56 -3.96
CA VAL A 19 3.92 -11.33 -3.19
C VAL A 19 2.57 -11.33 -2.43
N SER A 20 1.83 -12.43 -2.55
CA SER A 20 0.59 -12.73 -1.83
C SER A 20 0.31 -14.23 -1.86
N LYS A 21 -0.60 -14.71 -1.01
CA LYS A 21 -1.03 -16.13 -1.01
C LYS A 21 -1.55 -16.55 -2.38
N LEU A 22 -2.47 -15.77 -2.96
CA LEU A 22 -3.03 -16.05 -4.27
C LEU A 22 -1.97 -16.00 -5.38
N HIS A 23 -1.05 -15.04 -5.33
CA HIS A 23 0.03 -14.94 -6.30
C HIS A 23 0.95 -16.16 -6.26
N ALA A 24 1.22 -16.71 -5.07
CA ALA A 24 1.97 -17.96 -4.92
C ALA A 24 1.21 -19.13 -5.54
N GLU A 25 -0.09 -19.28 -5.28
CA GLU A 25 -0.91 -20.34 -5.90
C GLU A 25 -0.94 -20.26 -7.44
N VAL A 26 -1.10 -19.06 -8.00
CA VAL A 26 -1.06 -18.84 -9.44
C VAL A 26 0.33 -19.18 -9.99
N SER A 27 1.39 -18.76 -9.29
CA SER A 27 2.78 -19.04 -9.69
C SER A 27 3.10 -20.54 -9.65
N LYS A 28 2.63 -21.28 -8.63
CA LYS A 28 2.72 -22.74 -8.56
C LYS A 28 2.11 -23.41 -9.79
N ARG A 29 0.93 -22.93 -10.22
CA ARG A 29 0.24 -23.44 -11.43
C ARG A 29 1.02 -23.12 -12.71
N MET A 30 1.55 -21.90 -12.81
CA MET A 30 2.33 -21.48 -13.99
C MET A 30 3.62 -22.30 -14.18
N TRP A 31 4.29 -22.65 -13.08
CA TRP A 31 5.61 -23.29 -13.10
C TRP A 31 5.59 -24.78 -12.73
N GLN A 32 4.42 -25.41 -12.68
CA GLN A 32 4.27 -26.83 -12.30
C GLN A 32 5.17 -27.77 -13.12
N ASN A 33 5.37 -27.46 -14.40
CA ASN A 33 6.21 -28.27 -15.29
C ASN A 33 7.69 -28.33 -14.87
N LEU A 34 8.15 -27.47 -13.96
CA LEU A 34 9.51 -27.50 -13.41
C LEU A 34 9.68 -28.57 -12.32
N TRP A 35 8.58 -29.07 -11.76
CA TRP A 35 8.56 -30.13 -10.74
C TRP A 35 7.65 -31.29 -11.18
N PRO A 36 8.07 -32.10 -12.16
CA PRO A 36 7.27 -33.22 -12.63
C PRO A 36 6.96 -34.21 -11.50
N GLY A 37 5.69 -34.56 -11.34
CA GLY A 37 5.25 -35.50 -10.30
C GLY A 37 5.13 -34.92 -8.89
N VAL A 38 5.42 -33.63 -8.70
CA VAL A 38 5.21 -32.95 -7.42
C VAL A 38 3.80 -32.37 -7.36
N PRO A 39 3.01 -32.66 -6.31
CA PRO A 39 1.71 -32.03 -6.09
C PRO A 39 1.80 -30.51 -6.06
N LEU A 40 0.76 -29.82 -6.55
CA LEU A 40 0.75 -28.37 -6.68
C LEU A 40 1.03 -27.65 -5.35
N ASP A 41 0.46 -28.16 -4.26
CA ASP A 41 0.62 -27.65 -2.91
C ASP A 41 2.04 -27.83 -2.35
N GLU A 42 2.78 -28.85 -2.81
CA GLU A 42 4.17 -29.13 -2.43
C GLU A 42 5.21 -28.34 -3.24
N ILE A 43 4.82 -27.66 -4.32
CA ILE A 43 5.75 -26.81 -5.09
C ILE A 43 6.34 -25.71 -4.17
N PRO A 44 7.68 -25.55 -4.13
CA PRO A 44 8.38 -24.68 -3.19
C PRO A 44 8.34 -23.20 -3.59
N ILE A 45 7.12 -22.67 -3.77
CA ILE A 45 6.85 -21.24 -3.99
C ILE A 45 5.94 -20.76 -2.86
N GLU A 46 6.47 -19.94 -1.96
CA GLU A 46 5.74 -19.45 -0.79
C GLU A 46 5.10 -18.08 -1.03
N GLY A 47 4.02 -17.75 -0.31
CA GLY A 47 3.39 -16.42 -0.38
C GLY A 47 3.87 -15.51 0.74
N ILE A 48 4.79 -14.58 0.45
CA ILE A 48 5.15 -13.51 1.37
C ILE A 48 4.30 -12.30 1.00
N THR A 49 3.26 -12.04 1.79
CA THR A 49 2.31 -10.95 1.50
C THR A 49 3.00 -9.61 1.70
N ASN A 50 2.96 -8.76 0.67
CA ASN A 50 3.55 -7.42 0.75
C ASN A 50 2.99 -6.62 1.92
N GLY A 51 3.87 -5.88 2.58
CA GLY A 51 3.53 -4.91 3.60
C GLY A 51 3.86 -3.49 3.16
N VAL A 52 3.48 -2.53 4.01
CA VAL A 52 3.83 -1.12 3.85
C VAL A 52 4.59 -0.63 5.08
N HIS A 53 5.51 0.31 4.88
CA HIS A 53 6.18 0.97 5.99
C HIS A 53 5.25 2.04 6.58
N THR A 54 4.68 1.75 7.75
CA THR A 54 3.60 2.56 8.35
C THR A 54 3.99 4.03 8.56
N MET A 55 5.24 4.29 8.94
CA MET A 55 5.70 5.65 9.25
C MET A 55 5.83 6.55 8.02
N THR A 56 5.91 5.97 6.82
CA THR A 56 5.88 6.71 5.55
C THR A 56 4.52 6.64 4.85
N TRP A 57 3.67 5.69 5.21
CA TRP A 57 2.33 5.50 4.63
C TRP A 57 1.22 6.24 5.36
N VAL A 58 1.31 6.37 6.69
CA VAL A 58 0.25 6.98 7.51
C VAL A 58 0.44 8.49 7.56
N HIS A 59 -0.62 9.23 7.23
CA HIS A 59 -0.63 10.70 7.28
C HIS A 59 -0.34 11.22 8.70
N SER A 60 0.31 12.37 8.80
CA SER A 60 0.70 13.01 10.08
C SER A 60 -0.48 13.21 11.04
N GLU A 61 -1.64 13.62 10.54
CA GLU A 61 -2.84 13.82 11.35
C GLU A 61 -3.40 12.50 11.90
N MET A 62 -3.42 11.44 11.09
CA MET A 62 -3.86 10.12 11.56
C MET A 62 -2.86 9.54 12.56
N ARG A 63 -1.57 9.79 12.34
CA ARG A 63 -0.49 9.44 13.27
C ARG A 63 -0.69 10.03 14.66
N LYS A 64 -1.13 11.29 14.74
CA LYS A 64 -1.44 11.96 16.02
C LYS A 64 -2.60 11.30 16.75
N LEU A 65 -3.61 10.80 16.03
CA LEU A 65 -4.69 10.02 16.63
C LEU A 65 -4.15 8.69 17.16
N PHE A 66 -3.41 7.96 16.35
CA PHE A 66 -2.85 6.67 16.77
C PHE A 66 -1.93 6.81 17.98
N ASP A 67 -1.09 7.85 18.02
CA ASP A 67 -0.25 8.12 19.20
C ASP A 67 -1.07 8.35 20.48
N ARG A 68 -2.23 9.02 20.38
CA ARG A 68 -3.10 9.30 21.54
C ARG A 68 -3.84 8.06 22.02
N TYR A 69 -4.36 7.26 21.09
CA TYR A 69 -5.28 6.16 21.41
C TYR A 69 -4.60 4.79 21.51
N LEU A 70 -3.56 4.54 20.70
CA LEU A 70 -2.80 3.28 20.67
C LEU A 70 -1.44 3.40 21.39
N GLY A 71 -1.08 4.61 21.84
CA GLY A 71 0.26 4.90 22.38
C GLY A 71 1.32 4.89 21.29
N LYS A 72 2.62 4.85 21.64
CA LYS A 72 3.70 4.83 20.63
C LYS A 72 3.99 3.44 20.06
N ALA A 73 3.46 2.38 20.68
CA ALA A 73 3.76 1.00 20.33
C ALA A 73 3.37 0.63 18.89
N TRP A 74 2.34 1.27 18.32
CA TRP A 74 1.86 0.94 16.97
C TRP A 74 2.88 1.26 15.87
N ARG A 75 3.87 2.11 16.18
CA ARG A 75 4.92 2.51 15.24
C ARG A 75 5.89 1.37 14.95
N GLU A 76 6.11 0.49 15.92
CA GLU A 76 7.11 -0.59 15.86
C GLU A 76 6.48 -1.99 15.96
N HIS A 77 5.25 -2.08 16.49
CA HIS A 77 4.58 -3.34 16.77
C HIS A 77 3.24 -3.47 16.03
N THR A 78 3.27 -3.22 14.72
CA THR A 78 2.10 -3.28 13.84
C THR A 78 1.50 -4.68 13.72
N ASN A 79 2.29 -5.71 14.02
CA ASN A 79 1.90 -7.12 14.00
C ASN A 79 1.10 -7.57 15.24
N ILE A 80 0.99 -6.73 16.28
CA ILE A 80 0.22 -7.06 17.49
C ILE A 80 -1.26 -6.71 17.23
N GLU A 81 -2.07 -7.72 16.91
CA GLU A 81 -3.51 -7.54 16.62
C GLU A 81 -4.23 -6.81 17.76
N GLY A 82 -3.96 -7.18 19.01
CA GLY A 82 -4.60 -6.61 20.19
C GLY A 82 -4.43 -5.09 20.35
N LEU A 83 -3.37 -4.52 19.77
CA LEU A 83 -3.11 -3.09 19.79
C LEU A 83 -4.16 -2.31 19.00
N TRP A 84 -4.62 -2.89 17.89
CA TRP A 84 -5.51 -2.23 16.95
C TRP A 84 -6.95 -2.14 17.45
N TYR A 85 -7.37 -2.96 18.41
CA TYR A 85 -8.70 -2.83 19.04
C TYR A 85 -8.91 -1.48 19.75
N ALA A 86 -7.83 -0.76 20.09
CA ALA A 86 -7.95 0.59 20.65
C ALA A 86 -8.43 1.63 19.63
N ILE A 87 -8.40 1.34 18.33
CA ILE A 87 -8.97 2.21 17.28
C ILE A 87 -10.46 2.46 17.52
N GLU A 88 -11.20 1.45 17.99
CA GLU A 88 -12.65 1.56 18.27
C GLU A 88 -12.99 2.59 19.36
N ARG A 89 -11.99 3.11 20.07
CA ARG A 89 -12.16 4.16 21.09
C ARG A 89 -11.98 5.57 20.53
N ILE A 90 -11.56 5.71 19.28
CA ILE A 90 -11.40 7.01 18.64
C ILE A 90 -12.80 7.54 18.29
N PRO A 91 -13.21 8.72 18.81
CA PRO A 91 -14.48 9.32 18.42
C PRO A 91 -14.54 9.62 16.93
N ASP A 92 -15.70 9.39 16.31
CA ASP A 92 -15.92 9.60 14.87
C ASP A 92 -15.59 11.03 14.45
N GLU A 93 -15.90 12.03 15.29
CA GLU A 93 -15.62 13.43 15.00
C GLU A 93 -14.11 13.71 14.91
N GLU A 94 -13.31 13.08 15.77
CA GLU A 94 -11.85 13.23 15.74
C GLU A 94 -11.23 12.55 14.52
N LEU A 95 -11.72 11.36 14.18
CA LEU A 95 -11.29 10.63 13.00
C LEU A 95 -11.64 11.42 11.72
N TRP A 96 -12.84 11.96 11.67
CA TRP A 96 -13.32 12.79 10.57
C TRP A 96 -12.53 14.10 10.44
N GLU A 97 -12.24 14.77 11.55
CA GLU A 97 -11.42 16.00 11.53
C GLU A 97 -10.01 15.73 10.99
N ALA A 98 -9.36 14.64 11.43
CA ALA A 98 -8.05 14.25 10.91
C ALA A 98 -8.09 13.91 9.41
N HIS A 99 -9.16 13.24 8.96
CA HIS A 99 -9.39 12.96 7.55
C HIS A 99 -9.55 14.26 6.74
N LEU A 100 -10.39 15.20 7.18
CA LEU A 100 -10.59 16.48 6.50
C LEU A 100 -9.32 17.32 6.44
N LYS A 101 -8.51 17.32 7.50
CA LYS A 101 -7.19 17.98 7.49
C LYS A 101 -6.26 17.38 6.43
N ALA A 102 -6.12 16.05 6.39
CA ALA A 102 -5.32 15.37 5.37
C ALA A 102 -5.84 15.66 3.94
N LYS A 103 -7.16 15.71 3.77
CA LYS A 103 -7.81 16.03 2.49
C LYS A 103 -7.52 17.45 2.02
N ARG A 104 -7.58 18.44 2.92
CA ARG A 104 -7.22 19.83 2.60
C ARG A 104 -5.76 19.95 2.18
N GLU A 105 -4.84 19.29 2.89
CA GLU A 105 -3.42 19.25 2.50
C GLU A 105 -3.21 18.62 1.11
N PHE A 106 -3.96 17.55 0.80
CA PHE A 106 -3.94 16.91 -0.51
C PHE A 106 -4.48 17.82 -1.62
N ILE A 107 -5.60 18.52 -1.41
CA ILE A 107 -6.17 19.48 -2.37
C ILE A 107 -5.17 20.60 -2.67
N GLU A 108 -4.50 21.14 -1.66
CA GLU A 108 -3.48 22.16 -1.84
C GLU A 108 -2.24 21.62 -2.59
N LEU A 109 -1.84 20.38 -2.32
CA LEU A 109 -0.79 19.71 -3.10
C LEU A 109 -1.20 19.57 -4.58
N LEU A 110 -2.43 19.15 -4.86
CA LEU A 110 -2.95 19.01 -6.23
C LEU A 110 -2.92 20.35 -6.96
N LYS A 111 -3.45 21.42 -6.36
CA LYS A 111 -3.42 22.77 -6.94
C LYS A 111 -2.00 23.20 -7.29
N ARG A 112 -1.03 22.99 -6.39
CA ARG A 112 0.40 23.27 -6.66
C ARG A 112 0.95 22.45 -7.82
N LYS A 113 0.63 21.16 -7.90
CA LYS A 113 1.10 20.27 -8.97
C LYS A 113 0.49 20.62 -10.33
N ILE A 114 -0.79 20.98 -10.37
CA ILE A 114 -1.48 21.44 -11.58
C ILE A 114 -0.87 22.75 -12.05
N LYS A 115 -0.69 23.73 -11.15
CA LYS A 115 -0.04 25.00 -11.48
C LYS A 115 1.35 24.81 -12.09
N ALA A 116 2.21 24.02 -11.43
CA ALA A 116 3.56 23.74 -11.93
C ALA A 116 3.56 23.00 -13.28
N ARG A 117 2.59 22.11 -13.51
CA ARG A 117 2.38 21.45 -14.81
C ARG A 117 1.98 22.47 -15.87
N ASN A 118 1.00 23.33 -15.57
CA ASN A 118 0.47 24.33 -16.50
C ASN A 118 1.57 25.32 -16.92
N GLU A 119 2.34 25.83 -15.96
CA GLU A 119 3.51 26.69 -16.20
C GLU A 119 4.52 26.01 -17.12
N ARG A 120 4.85 24.74 -16.88
CA ARG A 120 5.78 23.97 -17.73
C ARG A 120 5.26 23.75 -19.16
N LEU A 121 3.95 23.68 -19.34
CA LEU A 121 3.30 23.43 -20.63
C LEU A 121 2.82 24.70 -21.34
N GLY A 122 2.95 25.88 -20.72
CA GLY A 122 2.42 27.14 -21.25
C GLY A 122 0.89 27.18 -21.33
N ILE A 123 0.21 26.47 -20.43
CA ILE A 123 -1.26 26.42 -20.36
C ILE A 123 -1.74 27.45 -19.34
N ASP A 124 -2.72 28.28 -19.71
CA ASP A 124 -3.29 29.34 -18.84
C ASP A 124 -4.67 28.97 -18.27
N ASP A 125 -4.94 27.67 -18.14
CA ASP A 125 -6.19 27.18 -17.57
C ASP A 125 -6.28 27.52 -16.07
N PRO A 126 -7.46 27.97 -15.59
CA PRO A 126 -7.67 28.21 -14.17
C PRO A 126 -7.52 26.92 -13.37
N LEU A 127 -7.09 27.05 -12.12
CA LEU A 127 -7.04 25.92 -11.20
C LEU A 127 -8.48 25.43 -10.92
N PRO A 128 -8.70 24.11 -10.87
CA PRO A 128 -10.02 23.58 -10.56
C PRO A 128 -10.43 23.96 -9.13
N GLU A 129 -11.68 24.38 -8.97
CA GLU A 129 -12.32 24.43 -7.66
C GLU A 129 -12.65 23.00 -7.23
N ILE A 130 -12.13 22.59 -6.07
CA ILE A 130 -12.35 21.26 -5.51
C ILE A 130 -13.10 21.45 -4.20
N ASP A 131 -14.34 20.97 -4.15
CA ASP A 131 -15.15 20.95 -2.93
C ASP A 131 -14.50 20.02 -1.89
N GLU A 132 -14.23 20.55 -0.70
CA GLU A 132 -13.65 19.80 0.40
C GLU A 132 -14.58 18.72 0.95
N ASN A 133 -15.88 18.78 0.66
CA ASN A 133 -16.86 17.77 1.02
C ASN A 133 -17.03 16.68 -0.06
N ALA A 134 -16.50 16.89 -1.27
CA ALA A 134 -16.64 15.92 -2.36
C ALA A 134 -15.88 14.62 -2.09
N LEU A 135 -16.45 13.47 -2.44
CA LEU A 135 -15.72 12.20 -2.40
C LEU A 135 -14.57 12.23 -3.42
N ILE A 136 -13.33 12.04 -2.95
CA ILE A 136 -12.13 11.97 -3.81
C ILE A 136 -11.77 10.51 -4.00
N ILE A 137 -11.69 10.06 -5.25
CA ILE A 137 -11.32 8.70 -5.64
C ILE A 137 -10.04 8.76 -6.48
N GLY A 138 -9.03 7.98 -6.10
CA GLY A 138 -7.80 7.79 -6.86
C GLY A 138 -7.70 6.36 -7.40
N PHE A 139 -7.00 6.20 -8.53
CA PHE A 139 -6.70 4.91 -9.17
C PHE A 139 -5.20 4.80 -9.45
#